data_AF-A0A836WL94-F1
#
_entry.id   AF-A0A836WL94-F1
#
_cell.length_a   1.000
_cell.length_b   1.000
_cell.length_c   1.000
_cell.angle_alpha   90.00
_cell.angle_beta   90.00
_cell.angle_gamma   90.00
#
_symmetry.space_group_name_H-M   'P 1'
#
loop_
_entity.id
_entity.type
_entity.pdbx_description
1 polymer ?
#
loop_
_entity_poly.entity_id
_entity_poly.type
_entity_poly.pdbx_seq_one_letter_code
_entity_poly.pdbx_strand_id
1 'polypeptide(L)'
;MRAWKYLLAHTVLIIWGCVHSKGAAFDDGRIYLIVDVDPELVEYERCIEVVTEVEGYEPFRLYIIDQSMLEHPYWMEKYRLHNINKANTLDMRTIRGRKIETTRRFLPDGSLSEGILVPGGTEVTVTVKVSPWAHTQELSERFRVDGDAIFRVYPAGRYHNPRFELIRVS
;
A
#
# COMPACT_ATOMS: atom_id res chain seq x y z
N MET A 1 -82.24 -5.39 -21.48
CA MET A 1 -81.95 -4.55 -20.29
C MET A 1 -80.79 -5.22 -19.55
N ARG A 2 -79.54 -4.76 -19.71
CA ARG A 2 -78.84 -3.65 -19.02
C ARG A 2 -78.45 -3.97 -17.57
N ALA A 3 -77.17 -4.27 -17.36
CA ALA A 3 -76.30 -3.86 -16.23
C ALA A 3 -74.92 -4.51 -16.42
N TRP A 4 -73.95 -3.81 -17.05
CA TRP A 4 -72.83 -3.10 -16.39
C TRP A 4 -71.74 -4.04 -15.84
N LYS A 5 -70.62 -4.26 -16.54
CA LYS A 5 -69.44 -3.37 -16.75
C LYS A 5 -68.96 -2.67 -15.46
N TYR A 6 -68.04 -3.33 -14.72
CA TYR A 6 -66.93 -2.70 -14.01
C TYR A 6 -65.76 -3.71 -14.02
N LEU A 7 -64.74 -3.54 -14.87
CA LEU A 7 -63.60 -2.62 -14.80
C LEU A 7 -62.67 -2.89 -13.62
N LEU A 8 -61.43 -3.19 -14.01
CA LEU A 8 -60.17 -2.82 -13.36
C LEU A 8 -59.71 -3.68 -12.18
N ALA A 9 -59.26 -4.89 -12.54
CA ALA A 9 -58.14 -5.52 -11.86
C ALA A 9 -56.88 -4.63 -11.99
N HIS A 10 -56.68 -3.74 -11.01
CA HIS A 10 -55.39 -3.08 -10.80
C HIS A 10 -54.48 -4.04 -10.02
N THR A 11 -53.89 -5.00 -10.73
CA THR A 11 -52.68 -5.67 -10.26
C THR A 11 -51.54 -4.65 -10.36
N VAL A 12 -51.34 -3.88 -9.29
CA VAL A 12 -50.13 -3.09 -9.09
C VAL A 12 -49.00 -4.08 -8.86
N LEU A 13 -48.35 -4.48 -9.96
CA LEU A 13 -47.04 -5.12 -9.96
C LEU A 13 -46.04 -4.06 -9.47
N ILE A 14 -45.83 -4.02 -8.16
CA ILE A 14 -44.68 -3.36 -7.57
C ILE A 14 -43.47 -4.19 -8.01
N ILE A 15 -42.90 -3.82 -9.15
CA ILE A 15 -41.58 -4.28 -9.55
C ILE A 15 -40.65 -3.78 -8.45
N TRP A 16 -40.26 -4.69 -7.57
CA TRP A 16 -39.08 -4.60 -6.73
C TRP A 16 -37.88 -4.46 -7.67
N GLY A 17 -37.66 -3.25 -8.15
CA GLY A 17 -36.39 -2.85 -8.72
C GLY A 17 -35.40 -2.91 -7.58
N CYS A 18 -34.67 -4.03 -7.47
CA CYS A 18 -33.38 -4.02 -6.80
C CYS A 18 -32.60 -2.87 -7.41
N VAL A 19 -32.48 -1.78 -6.66
CA VAL A 19 -31.61 -0.66 -6.99
C VAL A 19 -30.20 -1.24 -6.97
N HIS A 20 -29.78 -1.77 -8.12
CA HIS A 20 -28.37 -2.01 -8.39
C HIS A 20 -27.74 -0.63 -8.39
N SER A 21 -27.02 -0.32 -7.31
CA SER A 21 -26.08 0.79 -7.29
C SER A 21 -25.16 0.61 -8.49
N LYS A 22 -25.33 1.45 -9.52
CA LYS A 22 -24.44 1.58 -10.67
C LYS A 22 -23.17 2.33 -10.25
N GLY A 23 -22.53 1.92 -9.17
CA GLY A 23 -21.13 2.27 -8.95
C GLY A 23 -20.31 1.74 -10.12
N ALA A 24 -19.18 2.37 -10.43
CA ALA A 24 -18.19 1.70 -11.26
C ALA A 24 -17.92 0.31 -10.65
N ALA A 25 -17.96 -0.73 -11.47
CA ALA A 25 -17.50 -2.03 -11.02
C ALA A 25 -16.01 -1.86 -10.77
N PHE A 26 -15.62 -1.81 -9.51
CA PHE A 26 -14.23 -1.71 -9.13
C PHE A 26 -13.59 -3.08 -9.34
N ASP A 27 -12.48 -3.10 -10.07
CA ASP A 27 -11.72 -4.33 -10.24
C ASP A 27 -10.87 -4.61 -8.98
N ASP A 28 -10.71 -5.89 -8.64
CA ASP A 28 -9.75 -6.32 -7.62
C ASP A 28 -8.32 -6.00 -8.06
N GLY A 29 -7.42 -5.73 -7.11
CA GLY A 29 -6.08 -5.25 -7.45
C GLY A 29 -4.99 -5.62 -6.46
N ARG A 30 -3.75 -5.67 -6.94
CA ARG A 30 -2.53 -5.74 -6.14
C ARG A 30 -1.89 -4.36 -6.00
N ILE A 31 -1.21 -4.15 -4.88
CA ILE A 31 -0.63 -2.86 -4.53
C ILE A 31 0.88 -2.98 -4.55
N TYR A 32 1.50 -2.17 -5.39
CA TYR A 32 2.93 -2.16 -5.61
C TYR A 32 3.54 -0.82 -5.22
N LEU A 33 4.78 -0.87 -4.73
CA LEU A 33 5.64 0.28 -4.56
C LEU A 33 6.92 0.08 -5.38
N ILE A 34 7.39 1.14 -6.02
CA ILE A 34 8.71 1.23 -6.62
C ILE A 34 9.53 2.16 -5.73
N VAL A 35 10.59 1.63 -5.15
CA VAL A 35 11.54 2.44 -4.38
C VAL A 35 12.69 2.83 -5.30
N ASP A 36 12.65 4.05 -5.82
CA ASP A 36 13.72 4.62 -6.64
C ASP A 36 14.51 5.64 -5.82
N VAL A 37 15.10 5.14 -4.74
CA VAL A 37 15.86 5.91 -3.78
C VAL A 37 17.27 5.34 -3.71
N ASP A 38 18.26 6.23 -3.85
CA ASP A 38 19.62 5.85 -3.53
C ASP A 38 19.76 5.67 -2.01
N PRO A 39 20.28 4.54 -1.51
CA PRO A 39 20.50 4.37 -0.08
C PRO A 39 21.28 5.52 0.54
N GLU A 40 22.20 6.14 -0.21
CA GLU A 40 22.99 7.27 0.25
C GLU A 40 22.18 8.53 0.55
N LEU A 41 20.98 8.65 -0.01
CA LEU A 41 20.05 9.76 0.21
C LEU A 41 19.14 9.56 1.41
N VAL A 42 19.01 8.33 1.91
CA VAL A 42 18.26 8.06 3.15
C VAL A 42 19.19 8.34 4.32
N GLU A 43 19.20 9.59 4.76
CA GLU A 43 20.04 10.05 5.85
C GLU A 43 19.72 9.34 7.16
N TYR A 44 20.68 9.32 8.07
CA TYR A 44 20.61 8.62 9.32
C TYR A 44 20.43 7.11 9.09
N GLU A 45 19.21 6.60 9.05
CA GLU A 45 18.95 5.19 9.32
C GLU A 45 19.09 4.29 8.13
N ARG A 46 19.33 4.83 6.93
CA ARG A 46 19.38 4.06 5.67
C ARG A 46 18.17 3.12 5.54
N CYS A 47 17.02 3.55 6.07
CA CYS A 47 15.83 2.74 6.32
C CYS A 47 14.57 3.46 5.81
N ILE A 48 13.72 2.72 5.12
CA ILE A 48 12.38 3.12 4.72
C ILE A 48 11.40 2.09 5.30
N GLU A 49 10.43 2.56 6.09
CA GLU A 49 9.28 1.76 6.50
C GLU A 49 8.12 2.02 5.54
N VAL A 50 7.52 0.96 5.01
CA VAL A 50 6.31 1.01 4.19
C VAL A 50 5.19 0.37 4.99
N VAL A 51 4.13 1.15 5.25
CA VAL A 51 2.92 0.71 5.92
C VAL A 51 1.78 0.75 4.90
N THR A 52 1.12 -0.39 4.66
CA THR A 52 -0.09 -0.45 3.83
C THR A 52 -1.26 -0.86 4.70
N GLU A 53 -2.23 0.03 4.82
CA GLU A 53 -3.46 -0.16 5.60
C GLU A 53 -4.60 -0.44 4.64
N VAL A 54 -5.14 -1.66 4.71
CA VAL A 54 -6.28 -2.10 3.90
C VAL A 54 -7.47 -2.26 4.83
N GLU A 55 -8.62 -1.69 4.48
CA GLU A 55 -9.84 -1.81 5.28
C GLU A 55 -10.14 -3.29 5.62
N GLY A 56 -10.30 -3.59 6.90
CA GLY A 56 -10.59 -4.94 7.39
C GLY A 56 -9.37 -5.85 7.61
N TYR A 57 -8.15 -5.36 7.39
CA TYR A 57 -6.90 -6.11 7.62
C TYR A 57 -6.00 -5.38 8.62
N GLU A 58 -5.19 -6.15 9.35
CA GLU A 58 -4.04 -5.59 10.08
C GLU A 58 -3.11 -4.85 9.11
N PRO A 59 -2.43 -3.77 9.52
CA PRO A 59 -1.47 -3.08 8.66
C PRO A 59 -0.34 -4.00 8.19
N PHE A 60 -0.02 -3.95 6.90
CA PHE A 60 1.16 -4.61 6.33
C PHE A 60 2.36 -3.70 6.52
N ARG A 61 3.48 -4.25 7.01
CA ARG A 61 4.71 -3.49 7.26
C ARG A 61 5.88 -4.16 6.57
N LEU A 62 6.60 -3.38 5.76
CA LEU A 62 7.85 -3.79 5.14
C LEU A 62 8.93 -2.79 5.51
N TYR A 63 10.10 -3.30 5.87
CA TYR A 63 11.30 -2.49 6.09
C TYR A 63 12.26 -2.69 4.94
N ILE A 64 12.75 -1.58 4.39
CA ILE A 64 13.66 -1.54 3.25
C ILE A 64 14.91 -0.82 3.73
N ILE A 65 16.04 -1.51 3.78
CA ILE A 65 17.28 -0.96 4.35
C ILE A 65 18.47 -1.16 3.42
N ASP A 66 19.51 -0.35 3.56
CA ASP A 66 20.84 -0.77 3.09
C ASP A 66 21.36 -1.89 3.98
N GLN A 67 21.22 -3.15 3.56
CA GLN A 67 21.62 -4.28 4.40
C GLN A 67 23.13 -4.32 4.70
N SER A 68 23.97 -3.59 3.94
CA SER A 68 25.39 -3.43 4.28
C SER A 68 25.62 -2.65 5.59
N MET A 69 24.60 -1.94 6.08
CA MET A 69 24.66 -1.17 7.33
C MET A 69 24.31 -2.00 8.57
N LEU A 70 23.85 -3.24 8.42
CA LEU A 70 23.46 -4.09 9.55
C LEU A 70 24.62 -4.34 10.53
N GLU A 71 25.85 -4.35 10.02
CA GLU A 71 27.08 -4.54 10.82
C GLU A 71 27.79 -3.22 11.12
N HIS A 72 27.25 -2.09 10.67
CA HIS A 72 27.88 -0.78 10.86
C HIS A 72 27.73 -0.33 12.33
N PRO A 73 28.82 0.00 13.05
CA PRO A 73 28.76 0.28 14.50
C PRO A 73 27.78 1.38 14.90
N TYR A 74 27.57 2.36 14.01
CA TYR A 74 26.64 3.45 14.26
C TYR A 74 25.16 3.01 14.20
N TRP A 75 24.80 2.09 13.29
CA TRP A 75 23.41 1.74 12.98
C TRP A 75 22.96 0.43 13.63
N MET A 76 23.91 -0.47 13.89
CA MET A 76 23.65 -1.83 14.39
C MET A 76 22.79 -1.83 15.67
N GLU A 77 23.10 -0.98 16.66
CA GLU A 77 22.32 -0.94 17.90
C GLU A 77 20.88 -0.44 17.66
N LYS A 78 20.70 0.54 16.77
CA LYS A 78 19.37 1.04 16.42
C LYS A 78 18.55 -0.04 15.72
N TYR A 79 19.13 -0.74 14.75
CA TYR A 79 18.45 -1.87 14.11
C TYR A 79 18.10 -2.97 15.09
N ARG A 80 19.00 -3.32 16.02
CA ARG A 80 18.75 -4.32 17.06
C ARG A 80 17.57 -3.94 17.96
N LEU A 81 17.48 -2.67 18.37
CA LEU A 81 16.37 -2.15 19.20
C LEU A 81 15.01 -2.25 18.49
N HIS A 82 14.99 -2.10 17.16
CA HIS A 82 13.78 -2.22 16.35
C HIS A 82 13.56 -3.64 15.79
N ASN A 83 14.34 -4.63 16.26
CA ASN A 83 14.31 -6.01 15.78
C ASN A 83 14.53 -6.12 14.26
N ILE A 84 15.37 -5.29 13.69
CA ILE A 84 15.66 -5.23 12.25
C ILE A 84 16.89 -6.09 11.95
N ASN A 85 16.74 -6.98 10.98
CA ASN A 85 17.79 -7.88 10.53
C ASN A 85 17.59 -8.29 9.06
N LYS A 86 18.51 -9.08 8.53
CA LYS A 86 18.48 -9.53 7.14
C LYS A 86 17.21 -10.33 6.78
N ALA A 87 16.66 -11.09 7.72
CA ALA A 87 15.52 -11.99 7.49
C ALA A 87 14.18 -11.25 7.46
N ASN A 88 14.10 -10.01 7.96
CA ASN A 88 12.85 -9.24 7.99
C ASN A 88 12.95 -7.89 7.29
N THR A 89 13.91 -7.76 6.38
CA THR A 89 14.10 -6.57 5.55
C THR A 89 14.31 -6.90 4.10
N LEU A 90 13.94 -5.96 3.24
CA LEU A 90 14.33 -5.94 1.85
C LEU A 90 15.63 -5.13 1.72
N ASP A 91 16.58 -5.65 0.95
CA ASP A 91 17.79 -4.91 0.62
C ASP A 91 17.49 -3.83 -0.43
N MET A 92 17.61 -2.57 -0.03
CA MET A 92 17.37 -1.39 -0.85
C MET A 92 18.17 -1.42 -2.15
N ARG A 93 19.44 -1.87 -2.11
CA ARG A 93 20.30 -1.96 -3.30
C ARG A 93 19.76 -2.98 -4.30
N THR A 94 19.23 -4.10 -3.80
CA THR A 94 18.70 -5.19 -4.63
C THR A 94 17.33 -4.85 -5.23
N ILE A 95 16.48 -4.14 -4.49
CA ILE A 95 15.09 -3.86 -4.92
C ILE A 95 14.92 -2.51 -5.65
N ARG A 96 15.94 -1.65 -5.67
CA ARG A 96 15.85 -0.30 -6.27
C ARG A 96 15.27 -0.36 -7.69
N GLY A 97 14.26 0.47 -7.94
CA GLY A 97 13.57 0.56 -9.23
C GLY A 97 12.66 -0.63 -9.59
N ARG A 98 12.57 -1.66 -8.74
CA ARG A 98 11.69 -2.82 -8.95
C ARG A 98 10.33 -2.61 -8.27
N LYS A 99 9.29 -3.25 -8.81
CA LYS A 99 7.98 -3.33 -8.16
C LYS A 99 8.08 -4.30 -6.98
N ILE A 100 7.74 -3.82 -5.79
CA ILE A 100 7.54 -4.64 -4.60
C ILE A 100 6.06 -4.62 -4.24
N GLU A 101 5.47 -5.78 -3.97
CA GLU A 101 4.08 -5.84 -3.51
C GLU A 101 4.03 -5.52 -2.01
N THR A 102 3.23 -4.51 -1.64
CA THR A 102 3.24 -3.94 -0.28
C THR A 102 2.29 -4.65 0.68
N THR A 103 1.44 -5.53 0.17
CA THR A 103 0.52 -6.38 0.94
C THR A 103 1.14 -7.71 1.35
N ARG A 104 2.48 -7.79 1.41
CA ARG A 104 3.26 -8.95 1.85
C ARG A 104 3.77 -8.75 3.27
N ARG A 105 4.16 -9.83 3.95
CA ARG A 105 4.80 -9.80 5.27
C ARG A 105 5.95 -10.79 5.32
N PHE A 106 6.95 -10.50 6.15
CA PHE A 106 7.96 -11.49 6.50
C PHE A 106 7.37 -12.54 7.45
N LEU A 107 7.60 -13.81 7.13
CA LEU A 107 7.27 -14.96 7.95
C LEU A 107 8.40 -15.24 8.94
N PRO A 108 8.17 -16.05 10.01
CA PRO A 108 9.19 -16.35 11.01
C PRO A 108 10.47 -17.00 10.46
N ASP A 109 10.39 -17.64 9.29
CA ASP A 109 11.53 -18.25 8.59
C ASP A 109 12.30 -17.25 7.70
N GLY A 110 11.88 -15.98 7.66
CA GLY A 110 12.46 -14.92 6.86
C GLY A 110 11.99 -14.88 5.39
N SER A 111 11.10 -15.78 4.98
CA SER A 111 10.47 -15.71 3.66
C SER A 111 9.37 -14.65 3.64
N LEU A 112 9.01 -14.16 2.44
CA LEU A 112 7.87 -13.26 2.27
C LEU A 112 6.61 -14.06 1.95
N SER A 113 5.52 -13.78 2.66
CA SER A 113 4.19 -14.30 2.37
C SER A 113 3.78 -14.01 0.92
N GLU A 114 2.78 -14.72 0.42
CA GLU A 114 2.03 -14.24 -0.74
C GLU A 114 1.35 -12.90 -0.38
N GLY A 115 1.28 -11.98 -1.35
CA GLY A 115 0.51 -10.76 -1.18
C GLY A 115 -0.97 -11.03 -1.43
N ILE A 116 -1.83 -10.25 -0.80
CA ILE A 116 -3.28 -10.40 -0.98
C ILE A 116 -3.74 -9.66 -2.23
N LEU A 117 -4.73 -10.26 -2.92
CA LEU A 117 -5.54 -9.56 -3.90
C LEU A 117 -6.59 -8.75 -3.13
N VAL A 118 -6.53 -7.42 -3.24
CA VAL A 118 -7.41 -6.52 -2.49
C VAL A 118 -8.73 -6.36 -3.25
N PRO A 119 -9.89 -6.52 -2.59
CA PRO A 119 -11.18 -6.37 -3.25
C PRO A 119 -11.37 -4.98 -3.86
N GLY A 120 -12.02 -4.93 -5.03
CA GLY A 120 -12.40 -3.69 -5.69
C GLY A 120 -13.24 -2.80 -4.77
N GLY A 121 -12.95 -1.50 -4.76
CA GLY A 121 -13.65 -0.49 -3.97
C GLY A 121 -13.19 -0.38 -2.51
N THR A 122 -12.38 -1.33 -2.03
CA THR A 122 -11.75 -1.27 -0.71
C THR A 122 -10.88 -0.03 -0.59
N GLU A 123 -10.97 0.65 0.55
CA GLU A 123 -10.13 1.78 0.84
C GLU A 123 -8.76 1.33 1.34
N VAL A 124 -7.71 1.95 0.79
CA VAL A 124 -6.32 1.65 1.13
C VAL A 124 -5.53 2.93 1.33
N THR A 125 -4.68 2.93 2.35
CA THR A 125 -3.67 3.95 2.59
C THR A 125 -2.28 3.32 2.49
N VAL A 126 -1.42 3.89 1.63
CA VAL A 126 0.01 3.54 1.56
C VAL A 126 0.80 4.68 2.18
N THR A 127 1.52 4.38 3.26
CA THR A 127 2.37 5.33 3.97
C THR A 127 3.83 4.89 3.88
N VAL A 128 4.69 5.77 3.39
CA VAL A 128 6.14 5.58 3.30
C VAL A 128 6.81 6.52 4.28
N LYS A 129 7.58 5.96 5.21
CA LYS A 129 8.36 6.69 6.22
C LYS A 129 9.84 6.53 5.92
N VAL A 130 10.48 7.62 5.54
CA VAL A 130 11.93 7.67 5.33
C VAL A 130 12.60 8.05 6.64
N SER A 131 13.55 7.23 7.08
CA SER A 131 14.24 7.37 8.38
C SER A 131 13.28 7.38 9.57
N PRO A 132 12.50 6.28 9.75
CA PRO A 132 11.34 6.21 10.63
C PRO A 132 11.60 6.47 12.13
N TRP A 133 12.85 6.46 12.61
CA TRP A 133 13.17 6.60 14.04
C TRP A 133 14.10 7.78 14.38
N ALA A 134 14.28 8.72 13.46
CA ALA A 134 15.13 9.90 13.65
C ALA A 134 14.45 11.17 13.17
N HIS A 135 14.40 11.35 11.84
CA HIS A 135 13.89 12.53 11.17
C HIS A 135 12.92 12.10 10.09
N THR A 136 11.81 11.51 10.53
CA THR A 136 10.86 10.83 9.66
C THR A 136 10.25 11.81 8.65
N GLN A 137 10.50 11.56 7.37
CA GLN A 137 9.65 12.11 6.31
C GLN A 137 8.54 11.09 6.03
N GLU A 138 7.30 11.47 6.32
CA GLU A 138 6.12 10.64 6.09
C GLU A 138 5.38 11.11 4.83
N LEU A 139 5.16 10.16 3.91
CA LEU A 139 4.45 10.37 2.65
C LEU A 139 3.28 9.39 2.62
N SER A 140 2.06 9.86 2.35
CA SER A 140 0.88 9.01 2.41
C SER A 140 -0.05 9.28 1.23
N GLU A 141 -0.58 8.20 0.66
CA GLU A 141 -1.56 8.22 -0.42
C GLU A 141 -2.74 7.32 -0.05
N ARG A 142 -3.96 7.88 -0.11
CA ARG A 142 -5.22 7.17 0.19
C ARG A 142 -6.07 7.07 -1.07
N PHE A 143 -6.53 5.88 -1.38
CA PHE A 143 -7.28 5.60 -2.60
C PHE A 143 -8.27 4.44 -2.43
N ARG A 144 -9.18 4.28 -3.40
CA ARG A 144 -10.00 3.08 -3.54
C ARG A 144 -9.42 2.18 -4.62
N VAL A 145 -9.41 0.88 -4.36
CA VAL A 145 -8.92 -0.13 -5.30
C VAL A 145 -9.85 -0.18 -6.52
N ASP A 146 -9.23 -0.15 -7.70
CA ASP A 146 -9.89 -0.20 -9.01
C ASP A 146 -8.90 -0.83 -10.00
N GLY A 147 -8.55 -2.09 -9.75
CA GLY A 147 -7.42 -2.77 -10.36
C GLY A 147 -6.09 -2.51 -9.64
N ASP A 148 -5.01 -2.98 -10.27
CA ASP A 148 -3.65 -2.83 -9.73
C ASP A 148 -3.28 -1.37 -9.50
N ALA A 149 -2.64 -1.10 -8.37
CA ALA A 149 -2.12 0.22 -8.03
C ALA A 149 -0.61 0.15 -7.88
N ILE A 150 0.10 1.04 -8.56
CA ILE A 150 1.55 1.14 -8.46
C ILE A 150 1.89 2.54 -7.97
N PHE A 151 2.71 2.61 -6.94
CA PHE A 151 3.26 3.85 -6.41
C PHE A 151 4.75 3.89 -6.66
N ARG A 152 5.31 5.10 -6.73
CA ARG A 152 6.76 5.31 -6.78
C ARG A 152 7.15 6.31 -5.71
N VAL A 153 8.15 5.94 -4.91
CA VAL A 153 8.86 6.87 -4.03
C VAL A 153 10.23 7.20 -4.62
N TYR A 154 10.56 8.47 -4.68
CA TYR A 154 11.83 8.98 -5.24
C TYR A 154 12.26 10.29 -4.55
N PRO A 155 13.55 10.63 -4.59
CA PRO A 155 14.03 11.92 -4.10
C PRO A 155 13.65 13.04 -5.08
N ALA A 156 12.90 14.03 -4.60
CA ALA A 156 12.54 15.26 -5.29
C ALA A 156 13.26 16.44 -4.63
N GLY A 157 14.49 16.76 -5.05
CA GLY A 157 15.23 17.89 -4.48
C GLY A 157 16.74 17.84 -4.68
N ARG A 158 17.47 18.61 -3.86
CA ARG A 158 18.94 18.63 -3.86
C ARG A 158 19.51 17.49 -3.02
N TYR A 159 20.72 17.03 -3.38
CA TYR A 159 21.37 15.85 -2.81
C TYR A 159 21.63 15.91 -1.30
N HIS A 160 21.85 17.09 -0.72
CA HIS A 160 22.26 17.25 0.70
C HIS A 160 21.11 17.39 1.71
N ASN A 161 19.86 17.37 1.24
CA ASN A 161 18.66 17.25 2.07
C ASN A 161 17.50 16.86 1.14
N PRO A 162 17.46 15.61 0.66
CA PRO A 162 16.47 15.19 -0.31
C PRO A 162 15.09 15.22 0.35
N ARG A 163 14.19 16.03 -0.23
CA ARG A 163 12.75 15.86 -0.01
C ARG A 163 12.30 14.66 -0.83
N PHE A 164 11.48 13.80 -0.27
CA PHE A 164 10.93 12.65 -1.00
C PHE A 164 9.50 12.93 -1.46
N GLU A 165 9.12 12.30 -2.55
CA GLU A 165 7.76 12.33 -3.08
C GLU A 165 7.25 10.90 -3.29
N LEU A 166 5.96 10.70 -3.02
CA LEU A 166 5.22 9.47 -3.29
C LEU A 166 4.16 9.81 -4.32
N ILE A 167 4.18 9.12 -5.46
CA ILE A 167 3.20 9.34 -6.53
C ILE A 167 2.59 8.02 -6.97
N ARG A 168 1.31 8.04 -7.35
CA ARG A 168 0.72 6.93 -8.10
C ARG A 168 1.20 6.99 -9.55
N VAL A 169 1.71 5.87 -10.06
CA VAL A 169 2.13 5.73 -11.46
C VAL A 169 1.09 4.89 -12.22
N SER A 170 0.61 5.44 -13.33
CA SER A 170 -0.34 4.81 -14.25
C SER A 170 0.33 3.73 -15.10
#